data_AF-A0A520ITS5-F1
#
_entry.id   AF-A0A520ITS5-F1
#
_cell.length_a   1.000
_cell.length_b   1.000
_cell.length_c   1.000
_cell.angle_alpha   90.00
_cell.angle_beta   90.00
_cell.angle_gamma   90.00
#
_symmetry.space_group_name_H-M   'P 1'
#
loop_
_entity.id
_entity.type
_entity.pdbx_description
1 polymer ?
#
loop_
_entity_poly.entity_id
_entity_poly.type
_entity_poly.pdbx_seq_one_letter_code
_entity_poly.pdbx_strand_id
1 'polypeptide(L)'
;IHQMEKALPNKRFIGAPGADGNCNCNICPYMALNTLEKLYVALRDLSPRIEIEEGLRLQAKKSLDRMLSMASNTVGKGDLGPK
;
A
#
# COMPACT_ATOMS: atom_id res chain seq x y z
N ILE A 1 -7.96 -6.66 6.62
CA ILE A 1 -8.83 -6.54 7.82
C ILE A 1 -8.02 -6.18 9.07
N HIS A 2 -6.92 -6.88 9.39
CA HIS A 2 -6.09 -6.61 10.58
C HIS A 2 -5.83 -5.11 10.91
N GLN A 3 -5.44 -4.29 9.94
CA GLN A 3 -5.18 -2.85 10.18
C GLN A 3 -6.44 -2.09 10.64
N MET A 4 -7.62 -2.46 10.15
CA MET A 4 -8.90 -1.86 10.53
C MET A 4 -9.30 -2.27 11.95
N GLU A 5 -9.14 -3.54 12.30
CA GLU A 5 -9.37 -4.06 13.66
C GLU A 5 -8.42 -3.41 14.67
N LYS A 6 -7.15 -3.25 14.32
CA LYS A 6 -6.16 -2.55 15.17
C LYS A 6 -6.54 -1.10 15.43
N ALA A 7 -7.11 -0.41 14.43
CA ALA A 7 -7.48 0.98 14.55
C ALA A 7 -8.81 1.19 15.28
N LEU A 8 -9.77 0.27 15.14
CA LEU A 8 -11.11 0.35 15.74
C LEU A 8 -11.50 -1.01 16.35
N PRO A 9 -10.95 -1.38 17.53
CA PRO A 9 -11.10 -2.72 18.10
C PRO A 9 -12.53 -3.09 18.50
N ASN A 10 -13.38 -2.08 18.71
CA ASN A 10 -14.78 -2.28 19.13
C ASN A 10 -15.75 -2.50 17.96
N LYS A 11 -15.27 -2.44 16.71
CA LYS A 11 -16.10 -2.66 15.52
C LYS A 11 -15.87 -4.06 14.97
N ARG A 12 -16.94 -4.66 14.44
CA ARG A 12 -16.86 -5.92 13.71
C ARG A 12 -16.63 -5.63 12.23
N PHE A 13 -15.50 -6.11 11.69
CA PHE A 13 -15.18 -6.00 10.27
C PHE A 13 -15.56 -7.29 9.55
N ILE A 14 -16.09 -7.16 8.33
CA ILE A 14 -16.51 -8.29 7.49
C ILE A 14 -15.78 -8.16 6.16
N GLY A 15 -15.05 -9.20 5.75
CA GLY A 15 -14.36 -9.22 4.46
C GLY A 15 -15.35 -9.43 3.33
N ALA A 16 -15.39 -8.50 2.38
CA ALA A 16 -16.14 -8.70 1.15
C ALA A 16 -15.51 -9.83 0.30
N PRO A 17 -16.31 -10.63 -0.40
CA PRO A 17 -15.80 -11.58 -1.39
C PRO A 17 -15.08 -10.83 -2.52
N GLY A 18 -14.14 -11.49 -3.20
CA GLY A 18 -13.45 -10.91 -4.35
C GLY A 18 -14.44 -10.53 -5.45
N ALA A 19 -14.28 -9.33 -6.03
CA ALA A 19 -15.12 -8.85 -7.12
C ALA A 19 -14.84 -9.70 -8.37
N ASP A 20 -15.67 -10.70 -8.65
CA ASP A 20 -15.73 -11.40 -9.95
C ASP A 20 -14.78 -12.62 -10.09
N GLY A 21 -14.29 -13.18 -8.98
CA GLY A 21 -13.60 -14.49 -8.95
C GLY A 21 -12.20 -14.56 -9.59
N ASN A 22 -11.81 -13.53 -10.34
CA ASN A 22 -10.51 -13.46 -11.03
C ASN A 22 -9.46 -12.63 -10.26
N CYS A 23 -9.89 -11.65 -9.45
CA CYS A 23 -9.02 -10.97 -8.46
C CYS A 23 -9.54 -11.18 -7.04
N ASN A 24 -8.86 -12.04 -6.28
CA ASN A 24 -8.98 -12.05 -4.82
C ASN A 24 -8.17 -10.88 -4.24
N CYS A 25 -8.56 -9.64 -4.54
CA CYS A 25 -7.83 -8.47 -4.09
C CYS A 25 -7.83 -8.36 -2.54
N ASN A 26 -8.75 -9.05 -1.86
CA ASN A 26 -8.79 -9.24 -0.40
C ASN A 26 -7.76 -10.27 0.12
N ILE A 27 -7.22 -11.13 -0.75
CA ILE A 27 -6.20 -12.16 -0.48
C ILE A 27 -5.22 -12.17 -1.68
N CYS A 28 -4.58 -11.02 -1.95
CA CYS A 28 -3.67 -10.90 -3.08
C CYS A 28 -2.41 -11.76 -2.84
N PRO A 29 -2.12 -12.78 -3.68
CA PRO A 29 -0.97 -13.67 -3.46
C PRO A 29 0.37 -12.94 -3.57
N TYR A 30 0.44 -11.88 -4.40
CA TYR A 30 1.67 -11.09 -4.56
C TYR A 30 2.03 -10.29 -3.31
N MET A 31 1.03 -9.82 -2.55
CA MET A 31 1.29 -9.08 -1.30
C MET A 31 1.94 -9.99 -0.25
N ALA A 32 1.56 -11.27 -0.22
CA ALA A 32 2.09 -12.27 0.71
C ALA A 32 3.54 -12.71 0.40
N LEU A 33 4.12 -12.27 -0.72
CA LEU A 33 5.52 -12.58 -1.05
C LEU A 33 6.53 -11.87 -0.13
N ASN A 34 6.09 -10.83 0.60
CA ASN A 34 6.92 -10.09 1.55
C ASN A 34 6.83 -10.73 2.94
N THR A 35 7.82 -11.55 3.29
CA THR A 35 7.91 -12.21 4.61
C THR A 35 8.86 -11.47 5.54
N LEU A 36 8.80 -11.76 6.85
CA LEU A 36 9.69 -11.14 7.85
C LEU A 36 11.17 -11.46 7.57
N GLU A 37 11.46 -12.68 7.13
CA GLU A 37 12.81 -13.13 6.78
C GLU A 37 13.35 -12.36 5.58
N LYS A 38 12.52 -12.14 4.54
CA LYS A 38 12.92 -11.34 3.38
C LYS A 38 13.15 -9.88 3.75
N LEU A 39 12.31 -9.31 4.61
CA LEU A 39 12.49 -7.94 5.09
C LEU A 39 13.79 -7.80 5.89
N TYR A 40 14.11 -8.77 6.73
CA TYR A 40 15.39 -8.80 7.45
C TYR A 40 16.59 -8.83 6.49
N VAL A 41 16.58 -9.75 5.53
CA VAL A 41 17.65 -9.84 4.52
C VAL A 41 17.76 -8.55 3.71
N ALA A 42 16.62 -7.96 3.34
CA ALA A 42 16.61 -6.72 2.56
C ALA A 42 17.23 -5.53 3.30
N LEU A 43 16.97 -5.41 4.61
CA LEU A 43 17.57 -4.39 5.46
C LEU A 43 19.05 -4.65 5.72
N ARG A 44 19.46 -5.92 5.89
CA ARG A 44 20.86 -6.31 6.10
C ARG A 44 21.72 -6.06 4.87
N ASP A 45 21.23 -6.45 3.70
CA ASP A 45 22.00 -6.46 2.45
C ASP A 45 21.72 -5.23 1.57
N LEU A 46 20.80 -4.35 1.98
CA LEU A 46 20.33 -3.18 1.22
C LEU A 46 19.92 -3.52 -0.23
N SER A 47 19.34 -4.71 -0.40
CA SER A 47 18.90 -5.25 -1.68
C SER A 47 17.51 -5.89 -1.55
N PRO A 48 16.67 -5.94 -2.60
CA PRO A 48 16.93 -5.44 -3.95
C PRO A 48 16.83 -3.91 -4.04
N ARG A 49 17.70 -3.32 -4.88
CA ARG A 49 17.59 -1.92 -5.27
C ARG A 49 16.58 -1.79 -6.41
N ILE A 50 15.65 -0.85 -6.28
CA ILE A 50 14.70 -0.52 -7.34
C ILE A 50 15.34 0.56 -8.21
N GLU A 51 15.57 0.24 -9.49
CA GLU A 51 16.10 1.17 -10.48
C GLU A 51 15.06 1.42 -11.57
N ILE A 52 14.94 2.67 -11.98
CA ILE A 52 13.98 3.13 -12.98
C ILE A 52 14.73 4.09 -13.90
N GLU A 53 14.44 4.03 -15.20
CA GLU A 53 14.97 4.98 -16.18
C GLU A 53 14.53 6.41 -15.84
N GLU A 54 15.45 7.37 -15.93
CA GLU A 54 15.26 8.72 -15.38
C GLU A 54 14.17 9.51 -16.12
N GLY A 55 14.09 9.37 -17.45
CA GLY A 55 13.02 9.95 -18.25
C GLY A 55 11.63 9.45 -17.82
N LEU A 56 11.47 8.14 -17.66
CA LEU A 56 10.24 7.51 -17.17
C LEU A 56 9.91 7.97 -15.74
N ARG A 57 10.90 8.00 -14.84
CA ARG A 57 10.74 8.47 -13.45
C ARG A 57 10.22 9.91 -13.42
N LEU A 58 10.79 10.80 -14.23
CA LEU A 58 10.37 12.21 -14.32
C LEU A 58 8.97 12.37 -14.88
N GLN A 59 8.59 11.57 -15.89
CA GLN A 59 7.23 11.60 -16.43
C GLN A 59 6.19 11.10 -15.41
N ALA A 60 6.47 9.99 -14.73
CA ALA A 60 5.60 9.47 -13.68
C ALA A 60 5.43 10.47 -12.52
N LYS A 61 6.52 11.15 -12.13
CA LYS A 61 6.51 12.17 -11.07
C LYS A 61 5.52 13.29 -11.35
N LYS A 62 5.39 13.77 -12.59
CA LYS A 62 4.46 14.88 -12.94
C LYS A 62 3.01 14.55 -12.57
N SER A 63 2.57 13.33 -12.86
CA SER A 63 1.21 12.87 -12.53
C SER A 63 1.01 12.77 -11.01
N LEU A 64 2.00 12.23 -10.30
CA LEU A 64 1.97 12.12 -8.84
C LEU A 64 1.95 13.49 -8.15
N ASP A 65 2.79 14.43 -8.59
CA ASP A 65 2.84 15.80 -8.04
C ASP A 65 1.48 16.49 -8.19
N ARG A 66 0.82 16.35 -9.34
CA ARG A 66 -0.51 16.92 -9.59
C ARG A 66 -1.59 16.28 -8.73
N MET A 67 -1.55 14.96 -8.56
CA MET A 67 -2.48 14.25 -7.67
C MET A 67 -2.33 14.75 -6.22
N LEU A 68 -1.09 14.87 -5.74
CA LEU A 68 -0.81 15.32 -4.37
C LEU A 68 -1.18 16.79 -4.15
N SER A 69 -1.00 17.67 -5.15
CA SER A 69 -1.39 19.08 -5.03
C SER A 69 -2.90 19.26 -4.91
N MET A 70 -3.69 18.42 -5.60
CA MET A 70 -5.15 18.41 -5.50
C MET A 70 -5.64 17.81 -4.17
N ALA A 71 -4.94 16.81 -3.63
CA ALA A 71 -5.33 16.09 -2.42
C ALA A 71 -4.80 16.70 -1.12
N SER A 72 -4.07 17.82 -1.15
CA SER A 72 -3.28 18.36 -0.04
C SER A 72 -4.01 18.44 1.31
N ASN A 73 -5.33 18.67 1.33
CA ASN A 73 -6.14 18.76 2.56
C ASN A 73 -6.43 17.41 3.25
N THR A 74 -6.18 16.27 2.58
CA THR A 74 -6.45 14.91 3.09
C THR A 74 -5.22 14.03 3.20
N VAL A 75 -4.06 14.45 2.65
CA VAL A 75 -2.80 13.72 2.76
C VAL A 75 -2.41 13.51 4.22
N GLY A 76 -2.16 12.25 4.60
CA GLY A 76 -1.72 11.88 5.96
C GLY A 76 -2.82 11.68 6.99
N LYS A 77 -4.11 11.90 6.65
CA LYS A 77 -5.23 11.68 7.58
C LYS A 77 -5.64 10.21 7.75
N GLY A 78 -5.03 9.30 6.97
CA GLY A 78 -5.33 7.87 6.98
C GLY A 78 -6.75 7.52 6.52
N ASP A 79 -7.02 6.24 6.29
CA ASP A 79 -8.31 5.76 5.75
C ASP A 79 -9.48 5.88 6.75
N LEU A 80 -9.18 6.20 8.01
CA LEU A 80 -10.14 6.24 9.12
C LEU A 80 -10.40 7.66 9.66
N GLY A 81 -9.83 8.68 9.00
CA GLY A 81 -9.99 10.09 9.40
C GLY A 81 -9.21 10.46 10.66
N PRO A 82 -9.31 11.72 11.12
CA PRO A 82 -8.70 12.15 12.37
C PRO A 82 -9.27 11.32 13.54
N LYS A 83 -8.38 10.89 14.44
CA LYS A 83 -8.76 10.31 15.73
C LYS A 83 -9.54 11.30 16.58
#